data_AF-B4JP97-F1
#
_entry.id   AF-B4JP97-F1
#
_cell.length_a   1.000
_cell.length_b   1.000
_cell.length_c   1.000
_cell.angle_alpha   90.00
_cell.angle_beta   90.00
_cell.angle_gamma   90.00
#
_symmetry.space_group_name_H-M   'P 1'
#
loop_
_entity.id
_entity.type
_entity.pdbx_description
1 polymer ?
#
loop_
_entity_poly.entity_id
_entity_poly.type
_entity_poly.pdbx_seq_one_letter_code
_entity_poly.pdbx_strand_id
1 'polypeptide(L)'
;MPRTKPTKTLDVLGNLDLRPEEAVGDYLLSKIQDKYFIKPPLVDTAGDSIELLHIHNTREHDKMLELQQEMLENSKRQSQINEDRVKQMYQTQEELRQRFIDVNSFIKDCADKKRIAEKAIHDEEQLHEELSEDIKKFKTSISELTTFREALKGTVEEFQPYEKVLEEVVKVSDIFSSPKDCMDRCDALMLAQIEISELENKKLQEIEEMRQHMVKITNEAALTVLGLKNDLSKLERSYNESRALCFRWEKILASTKDVIAANFLDKQRSLGAVNALYGILCRRRGISTDIRPQHMEAQLDFIKIELELLQELLREFEEENEAKGRLEISKGH
;
A
#
# COMPACT_ATOMS: atom_id res chain seq x y z
N MET A 1 113.36 -60.92 -59.54
CA MET A 1 112.23 -59.97 -59.37
C MET A 1 110.94 -60.72 -59.60
N PRO A 2 109.93 -60.60 -58.72
CA PRO A 2 108.68 -61.31 -58.92
C PRO A 2 107.96 -60.72 -60.13
N ARG A 3 107.61 -61.58 -61.09
CA ARG A 3 106.91 -61.22 -62.33
C ARG A 3 105.42 -61.35 -62.05
N THR A 4 104.75 -60.23 -61.81
CA THR A 4 103.30 -60.17 -61.54
C THR A 4 102.52 -59.81 -62.80
N LYS A 5 101.31 -60.35 -62.93
CA LYS A 5 100.40 -60.04 -64.04
C LYS A 5 99.92 -58.59 -63.91
N PRO A 6 99.70 -57.88 -65.04
CA PRO A 6 99.16 -56.53 -65.00
C PRO A 6 97.73 -56.53 -64.46
N THR A 7 97.43 -55.54 -63.61
CA THR A 7 96.11 -55.30 -63.01
C THR A 7 95.25 -54.53 -64.02
N LYS A 8 93.95 -54.85 -64.13
CA LYS A 8 93.01 -54.17 -65.05
C LYS A 8 92.20 -53.06 -64.37
N THR A 9 92.50 -52.75 -63.11
CA THR A 9 91.76 -51.79 -62.29
C THR A 9 92.49 -50.45 -62.34
N LEU A 10 91.90 -49.48 -63.01
CA LEU A 10 92.21 -48.07 -62.83
C LEU A 10 91.02 -47.44 -62.11
N ASP A 11 91.01 -47.52 -60.79
CA ASP A 11 90.04 -46.76 -60.00
C ASP A 11 90.76 -46.03 -58.88
N VAL A 12 90.97 -44.74 -59.11
CA VAL A 12 91.06 -43.73 -58.05
C VAL A 12 89.97 -42.65 -58.25
N LEU A 13 89.15 -42.76 -59.30
CA LEU A 13 88.19 -41.72 -59.68
C LEU A 13 86.91 -42.32 -60.29
N GLY A 14 86.30 -43.30 -59.63
CA GLY A 14 85.12 -43.98 -60.19
C GLY A 14 84.00 -44.23 -59.20
N ASN A 15 84.34 -44.57 -57.96
CA ASN A 15 83.43 -44.64 -56.82
C ASN A 15 84.21 -44.11 -55.62
N LEU A 16 83.55 -43.37 -54.73
CA LEU A 16 84.19 -42.86 -53.51
C LEU A 16 85.05 -43.95 -52.86
N ASP A 17 86.36 -43.70 -52.81
CA ASP A 17 87.33 -44.49 -52.06
C ASP A 17 86.81 -44.69 -50.63
N LEU A 18 86.42 -45.92 -50.30
CA LEU A 18 86.23 -46.30 -48.91
C LEU A 18 87.57 -46.51 -48.19
N ARG A 19 88.72 -46.48 -48.91
CA ARG A 19 90.05 -46.68 -48.32
C ARG A 19 91.17 -45.97 -49.09
N PRO A 20 91.61 -44.78 -48.67
CA PRO A 20 92.73 -44.07 -49.30
C PRO A 20 94.07 -44.84 -49.23
N GLU A 21 94.22 -45.77 -48.29
CA GLU A 21 95.41 -46.63 -48.17
C GLU A 21 95.56 -47.61 -49.34
N GLU A 22 94.45 -48.11 -49.90
CA GLU A 22 94.46 -49.07 -51.02
C GLU A 22 94.71 -48.34 -52.36
N ALA A 23 94.13 -47.14 -52.53
CA ALA A 23 94.30 -46.31 -53.73
C ALA A 23 95.76 -45.88 -53.99
N VAL A 24 96.52 -45.59 -52.94
CA VAL A 24 97.97 -45.26 -53.07
C VAL A 24 98.77 -46.46 -53.55
N GLY A 25 98.42 -47.67 -53.10
CA GLY A 25 99.04 -48.92 -53.54
C GLY A 25 98.83 -49.18 -55.03
N ASP A 26 97.60 -49.01 -55.51
CA ASP A 26 97.26 -49.20 -56.92
C ASP A 26 97.92 -48.16 -57.84
N TYR A 27 98.04 -46.90 -57.38
CA TYR A 27 98.78 -45.86 -58.11
C TYR A 27 100.28 -46.19 -58.25
N LEU A 28 100.92 -46.68 -57.19
CA LEU A 28 102.33 -47.09 -57.23
C LEU A 28 102.55 -48.28 -58.14
N LEU A 29 101.65 -49.28 -58.10
CA LEU A 29 101.69 -50.44 -58.99
C LEU A 29 101.50 -50.06 -60.46
N SER A 30 100.62 -49.11 -60.77
CA SER A 30 100.46 -48.54 -62.12
C SER A 30 101.75 -47.88 -62.63
N LYS A 31 102.41 -47.05 -61.80
CA LYS A 31 103.68 -46.40 -62.18
C LYS A 31 104.84 -47.36 -62.41
N ILE A 32 104.85 -48.50 -61.71
CA ILE A 32 105.85 -49.55 -61.89
C ILE A 32 105.57 -50.34 -63.18
N GLN A 33 104.29 -50.56 -63.53
CA GLN A 33 103.89 -51.22 -64.77
C GLN A 33 104.27 -50.42 -66.02
N ASP A 34 104.12 -49.09 -66.00
CA ASP A 34 104.53 -48.21 -67.12
C ASP A 34 106.03 -48.36 -67.47
N LYS A 35 106.88 -48.65 -66.47
CA LYS A 35 108.34 -48.77 -66.66
C LYS A 35 108.81 -50.16 -67.12
N TYR A 36 108.04 -51.22 -66.87
CA TYR A 36 108.52 -52.60 -67.01
C TYR A 36 107.47 -53.53 -67.62
N PHE A 37 106.93 -53.20 -68.79
CA PHE A 37 106.03 -54.10 -69.52
C PHE A 37 106.82 -55.19 -70.28
N ILE A 38 106.99 -56.36 -69.66
CA ILE A 38 107.51 -57.57 -70.34
C ILE A 38 106.63 -58.76 -69.95
N LYS A 39 105.82 -59.28 -70.89
CA LYS A 39 105.18 -60.59 -70.70
C LYS A 39 106.23 -61.70 -70.82
N PRO A 40 106.26 -62.68 -69.90
CA PRO A 40 107.13 -63.84 -70.06
C PRO A 40 106.66 -64.70 -71.25
N PRO A 41 107.59 -65.29 -72.04
CA PRO A 41 107.22 -66.19 -73.12
C PRO A 41 106.55 -67.46 -72.54
N LEU A 42 105.49 -67.94 -73.20
CA LEU A 42 104.95 -69.28 -72.90
C LEU A 42 106.00 -70.31 -73.33
N VAL A 43 106.32 -71.24 -72.42
CA VAL A 43 107.47 -72.14 -72.56
C VAL A 43 107.22 -73.31 -73.55
N ASP A 44 106.07 -73.34 -74.21
CA ASP A 44 105.65 -74.49 -75.04
C ASP A 44 104.97 -74.05 -76.34
N THR A 45 105.62 -73.17 -77.10
CA THR A 45 105.19 -72.78 -78.45
C THR A 45 106.43 -72.54 -79.31
N ALA A 46 106.45 -73.12 -80.52
CA ALA A 46 107.58 -73.04 -81.45
C ALA A 46 107.96 -71.56 -81.69
N GLY A 47 109.25 -71.26 -81.53
CA GLY A 47 109.76 -69.91 -81.30
C GLY A 47 109.45 -68.91 -82.41
N ASP A 48 108.56 -67.97 -82.10
CA ASP A 48 108.56 -66.66 -82.73
C ASP A 48 109.91 -65.99 -82.47
N SER A 49 110.51 -65.35 -83.48
CA SER A 49 111.77 -64.62 -83.32
C SER A 49 111.64 -63.55 -82.23
N ILE A 50 112.75 -63.21 -81.55
CA ILE A 50 112.78 -62.17 -80.49
C ILE A 50 112.13 -60.86 -80.99
N GLU A 51 112.28 -60.56 -82.28
CA GLU A 51 111.66 -59.43 -82.95
C GLU A 51 110.12 -59.55 -83.01
N LEU A 52 109.57 -60.72 -83.35
CA LEU A 52 108.12 -60.96 -83.35
C LEU A 52 107.51 -60.83 -81.94
N LEU A 53 108.18 -61.35 -80.92
CA LEU A 53 107.78 -61.18 -79.51
C LEU A 53 107.83 -59.72 -79.07
N HIS A 54 108.85 -58.98 -79.48
CA HIS A 54 108.95 -57.55 -79.20
C HIS A 54 107.80 -56.79 -79.89
N ILE A 55 107.55 -57.06 -81.17
CA ILE A 55 106.43 -56.47 -81.92
C ILE A 55 105.08 -56.78 -81.26
N HIS A 56 104.87 -58.01 -80.78
CA HIS A 56 103.63 -58.39 -80.09
C HIS A 56 103.49 -57.67 -78.74
N ASN A 57 104.56 -57.58 -77.95
CA ASN A 57 104.55 -56.87 -76.67
C ASN A 57 104.32 -55.37 -76.85
N THR A 58 104.95 -54.74 -77.84
CA THR A 58 104.72 -53.32 -78.15
C THR A 58 103.27 -53.10 -78.56
N ARG A 59 102.70 -53.93 -79.44
CA ARG A 59 101.27 -53.85 -79.81
C ARG A 59 100.32 -54.03 -78.62
N GLU A 60 100.64 -54.93 -77.70
CA GLU A 60 99.83 -55.16 -76.49
C GLU A 60 99.98 -54.02 -75.47
N HIS A 61 101.16 -53.40 -75.39
CA HIS A 61 101.40 -52.21 -74.58
C HIS A 61 100.64 -51.01 -75.14
N ASP A 62 100.70 -50.81 -76.46
CA ASP A 62 99.97 -49.74 -77.15
C ASP A 62 98.46 -49.89 -76.93
N LYS A 63 97.90 -51.09 -77.10
CA LYS A 63 96.50 -51.39 -76.77
C LYS A 63 96.15 -51.15 -75.30
N MET A 64 97.08 -51.38 -74.38
CA MET A 64 96.86 -51.13 -72.95
C MET A 64 96.82 -49.63 -72.67
N LEU A 65 97.74 -48.85 -73.26
CA LEU A 65 97.75 -47.40 -73.14
C LEU A 65 96.45 -46.79 -73.70
N GLU A 66 95.99 -47.30 -74.85
CA GLU A 66 94.67 -46.95 -75.42
C GLU A 66 93.54 -47.24 -74.42
N LEU A 67 93.50 -48.46 -73.85
CA LEU A 67 92.48 -48.84 -72.86
C LEU A 67 92.55 -47.99 -71.58
N GLN A 68 93.74 -47.63 -71.10
CA GLN A 68 93.90 -46.78 -69.92
C GLN A 68 93.41 -45.35 -70.19
N GLN A 69 93.70 -44.82 -71.38
CA GLN A 69 93.17 -43.53 -71.82
C GLN A 69 91.64 -43.57 -71.89
N GLU A 70 91.06 -44.61 -72.49
CA GLU A 70 89.61 -44.81 -72.53
C GLU A 70 88.98 -44.90 -71.13
N MET A 71 89.61 -45.63 -70.19
CA MET A 71 89.13 -45.74 -68.81
C MET A 71 89.19 -44.40 -68.07
N LEU A 72 90.27 -43.63 -68.23
CA LEU A 72 90.43 -42.32 -67.61
C LEU A 72 89.42 -41.32 -68.18
N GLU A 73 89.18 -41.34 -69.49
CA GLU A 73 88.13 -40.56 -70.13
C GLU A 73 86.74 -40.94 -69.62
N ASN A 74 86.45 -42.24 -69.50
CA ASN A 74 85.17 -42.71 -68.97
C ASN A 74 84.97 -42.35 -67.49
N SER A 75 86.02 -42.46 -66.67
CA SER A 75 86.03 -42.03 -65.26
C SER A 75 85.77 -40.53 -65.13
N LYS A 76 86.45 -39.68 -65.93
CA LYS A 76 86.21 -38.24 -65.97
C LYS A 76 84.78 -37.92 -66.38
N ARG A 77 84.25 -38.59 -67.41
CA ARG A 77 82.85 -38.44 -67.85
C ARG A 77 81.89 -38.86 -66.74
N GLN A 78 82.16 -39.96 -66.03
CA GLN A 78 81.31 -40.45 -64.95
C GLN A 78 81.33 -39.52 -63.72
N SER A 79 82.49 -38.95 -63.37
CA SER A 79 82.61 -37.95 -62.29
C SER A 79 81.79 -36.71 -62.60
N GLN A 80 81.87 -36.21 -63.84
CA GLN A 80 81.06 -35.06 -64.28
C GLN A 80 79.56 -35.36 -64.20
N ILE A 81 79.13 -36.54 -64.68
CA ILE A 81 77.73 -36.97 -64.58
C ILE A 81 77.27 -37.09 -63.12
N ASN A 82 78.12 -37.59 -62.23
CA ASN A 82 77.79 -37.74 -60.82
C ASN A 82 77.73 -36.39 -60.09
N GLU A 83 78.66 -35.48 -60.38
CA GLU A 83 78.61 -34.11 -59.87
C GLU A 83 77.33 -33.40 -60.30
N ASP A 84 76.91 -33.58 -61.56
CA ASP A 84 75.67 -33.01 -62.08
C ASP A 84 74.44 -33.63 -61.41
N ARG A 85 74.44 -34.95 -61.17
CA ARG A 85 73.37 -35.63 -60.41
C ARG A 85 73.27 -35.12 -58.97
N VAL A 86 74.39 -34.93 -58.29
CA VAL A 86 74.41 -34.40 -56.92
C VAL A 86 73.88 -32.96 -56.88
N LYS A 87 74.29 -32.12 -57.85
CA LYS A 87 73.74 -30.76 -57.99
C LYS A 87 72.24 -30.77 -58.24
N GLN A 88 71.76 -31.63 -59.14
CA GLN A 88 70.32 -31.78 -59.43
C GLN A 88 69.54 -32.26 -58.19
N MET A 89 70.11 -33.19 -57.42
CA MET A 89 69.50 -33.66 -56.17
C MET A 89 69.33 -32.52 -55.16
N TYR A 90 70.37 -31.71 -54.94
CA TYR A 90 70.27 -30.55 -54.04
C TYR A 90 69.29 -29.50 -54.54
N GLN A 91 69.25 -29.23 -55.85
CA GLN A 91 68.25 -28.33 -56.44
C GLN A 91 66.83 -28.84 -56.20
N THR A 92 66.58 -30.13 -56.47
CA THR A 92 65.27 -30.76 -56.25
C THR A 92 64.87 -30.74 -54.78
N GLN A 93 65.83 -30.97 -53.86
CA GLN A 93 65.57 -30.90 -52.43
C GLN A 93 65.17 -29.50 -51.97
N GLU A 94 65.84 -28.46 -52.48
CA GLU A 94 65.51 -27.07 -52.14
C GLU A 94 64.15 -26.66 -52.73
N GLU A 95 63.85 -27.07 -53.96
CA GLU A 95 62.51 -26.88 -54.56
C GLU A 95 61.41 -27.55 -53.74
N LEU A 96 61.63 -28.78 -53.28
CA LEU A 96 60.69 -29.50 -52.42
C LEU A 96 60.50 -28.78 -51.07
N ARG A 97 61.57 -28.24 -50.49
CA ARG A 97 61.51 -27.48 -49.25
C ARG A 97 60.71 -26.19 -49.42
N GLN A 98 60.94 -25.45 -50.51
CA GLN A 98 60.15 -24.25 -50.83
C GLN A 98 58.68 -24.59 -50.99
N ARG A 99 58.36 -25.62 -51.80
CA ARG A 99 56.97 -26.10 -51.94
C ARG A 99 56.34 -26.51 -50.62
N PHE A 100 57.10 -27.13 -49.72
CA PHE A 100 56.58 -27.51 -48.40
C PHE A 100 56.26 -26.28 -47.54
N ILE A 101 57.12 -25.25 -47.58
CA ILE A 101 56.85 -23.97 -46.91
C ILE A 101 55.60 -23.32 -47.50
N ASP A 102 55.46 -23.29 -48.82
CA ASP A 102 54.32 -22.72 -49.52
C ASP A 102 53.00 -23.45 -49.22
N VAL A 103 53.04 -24.79 -49.15
CA VAL A 103 51.86 -25.58 -48.78
C VAL A 103 51.50 -25.36 -47.31
N ASN A 104 52.47 -25.29 -46.42
CA ASN A 104 52.21 -25.06 -45.00
C ASN A 104 51.70 -23.63 -44.74
N SER A 105 52.25 -22.62 -45.41
CA SER A 105 51.74 -21.25 -45.34
C SER A 105 50.32 -21.18 -45.91
N PHE A 106 50.05 -21.84 -47.03
CA PHE A 106 48.70 -21.93 -47.60
C PHE A 106 47.70 -22.59 -46.64
N ILE A 107 48.06 -23.70 -45.99
CA ILE A 107 47.18 -24.37 -45.02
C ILE A 107 46.88 -23.45 -43.83
N LYS A 108 47.89 -22.73 -43.32
CA LYS A 108 47.71 -21.75 -42.24
C LYS A 108 46.80 -20.60 -42.68
N ASP A 109 47.03 -20.03 -43.85
CA ASP A 109 46.20 -18.96 -44.41
C ASP A 109 44.74 -19.43 -44.61
N CYS A 110 44.54 -20.67 -45.06
CA CYS A 110 43.21 -21.26 -45.18
C CYS A 110 42.54 -21.46 -43.81
N ALA A 111 43.29 -21.91 -42.79
CA ALA A 111 42.76 -22.06 -41.44
C ALA A 111 42.39 -20.70 -40.83
N ASP A 112 43.23 -19.68 -41.01
CA ASP A 112 42.97 -18.33 -40.53
C ASP A 112 41.76 -17.70 -41.24
N LYS A 113 41.68 -17.84 -42.57
CA LYS A 113 40.49 -17.41 -43.34
C LYS A 113 39.23 -18.12 -42.90
N LYS A 114 39.31 -19.43 -42.64
CA LYS A 114 38.17 -20.20 -42.12
C LYS A 114 37.74 -19.68 -40.76
N ARG A 115 38.68 -19.44 -39.84
CA ARG A 115 38.37 -18.90 -38.51
C ARG A 115 37.76 -17.50 -38.58
N ILE A 116 38.25 -16.63 -39.47
CA ILE A 116 37.68 -15.31 -39.70
C ILE A 116 36.25 -15.43 -40.24
N ALA A 117 36.03 -16.31 -41.21
CA ALA A 117 34.70 -16.55 -41.76
C ALA A 117 33.73 -17.12 -40.72
N GLU A 118 34.15 -18.09 -39.92
CA GLU A 118 33.34 -18.64 -38.81
C GLU A 118 32.98 -17.57 -37.78
N LYS A 119 33.93 -16.69 -37.45
CA LYS A 119 33.66 -15.57 -36.55
C LYS A 119 32.65 -14.59 -37.15
N ALA A 120 32.82 -14.22 -38.42
CA ALA A 120 31.88 -13.34 -39.12
C ALA A 120 30.48 -13.95 -39.21
N ILE A 121 30.38 -15.25 -39.48
CA ILE A 121 29.09 -15.98 -39.49
C ILE A 121 28.45 -15.89 -38.10
N HIS A 122 29.21 -16.13 -37.03
CA HIS A 122 28.68 -16.07 -35.68
C HIS A 122 28.20 -14.66 -35.28
N ASP A 123 28.99 -13.64 -35.61
CA ASP A 123 28.63 -12.24 -35.34
C ASP A 123 27.35 -11.84 -36.11
N GLU A 124 27.20 -12.29 -37.36
CA GLU A 124 25.97 -12.08 -38.16
C GLU A 124 24.77 -12.89 -37.64
N GLU A 125 24.98 -14.12 -37.16
CA GLU A 125 23.94 -14.93 -36.54
C GLU A 125 23.38 -14.25 -35.29
N GLN A 126 24.25 -13.73 -34.41
CA GLN A 126 23.85 -12.98 -33.22
C GLN A 126 23.05 -11.72 -33.61
N LEU A 127 23.54 -10.94 -34.58
CA LEU A 127 22.85 -9.75 -35.07
C LEU A 127 21.47 -10.10 -35.66
N HIS A 128 21.38 -11.22 -36.38
CA HIS A 128 20.12 -11.72 -36.92
C HIS A 128 19.12 -12.11 -35.82
N GLU A 129 19.58 -12.73 -34.74
CA GLU A 129 18.75 -13.07 -33.58
C GLU A 129 18.21 -11.79 -32.91
N GLU A 130 19.08 -10.84 -32.61
CA GLU A 130 18.70 -9.55 -32.01
C GLU A 130 17.66 -8.80 -32.87
N LEU A 131 17.94 -8.68 -34.17
CA LEU A 131 17.03 -8.02 -35.11
C LEU A 131 15.70 -8.76 -35.24
N SER A 132 15.71 -10.09 -35.20
CA SER A 132 14.50 -10.92 -35.23
C SER A 132 13.63 -10.72 -33.98
N GLU A 133 14.25 -10.60 -32.80
CA GLU A 133 13.54 -10.25 -31.57
C GLU A 133 12.92 -8.86 -31.65
N ASP A 134 13.66 -7.87 -32.14
CA ASP A 134 13.15 -6.51 -32.28
C ASP A 134 12.03 -6.42 -33.32
N ILE A 135 12.13 -7.14 -34.43
CA ILE A 135 11.04 -7.28 -35.40
C ILE A 135 9.80 -7.86 -34.74
N LYS A 136 9.94 -8.88 -33.87
CA LYS A 136 8.80 -9.45 -33.13
C LYS A 136 8.18 -8.41 -32.19
N LYS A 137 8.99 -7.67 -31.42
CA LYS A 137 8.51 -6.60 -30.54
C LYS A 137 7.78 -5.50 -31.31
N PHE A 138 8.32 -5.05 -32.43
CA PHE A 138 7.64 -4.05 -33.26
C PHE A 138 6.35 -4.60 -33.86
N LYS A 139 6.32 -5.87 -34.27
CA LYS A 139 5.10 -6.51 -34.77
C LYS A 139 4.02 -6.60 -33.69
N THR A 140 4.38 -6.93 -32.45
CA THR A 140 3.42 -6.92 -31.33
C THR A 140 2.93 -5.51 -31.05
N SER A 141 3.80 -4.51 -30.99
CA SER A 141 3.39 -3.11 -30.79
C SER A 141 2.50 -2.58 -31.91
N ILE A 142 2.77 -2.93 -33.17
CA ILE A 142 1.90 -2.60 -34.30
C ILE A 142 0.54 -3.28 -34.14
N SER A 143 0.50 -4.54 -33.70
CA SER A 143 -0.78 -5.23 -33.45
C SER A 143 -1.60 -4.58 -32.32
N GLU A 144 -0.95 -4.13 -31.25
CA GLU A 144 -1.62 -3.41 -30.15
C GLU A 144 -2.13 -2.03 -30.60
N LEU A 145 -1.31 -1.29 -31.36
CA LEU A 145 -1.72 0.02 -31.88
C LEU A 145 -2.84 -0.10 -32.92
N THR A 146 -2.88 -1.17 -33.70
CA THR A 146 -3.96 -1.41 -34.66
C THR A 146 -5.26 -1.77 -33.97
N THR A 147 -5.24 -2.64 -32.95
CA THR A 147 -6.45 -2.92 -32.15
C THR A 147 -6.93 -1.69 -31.40
N PHE A 148 -6.02 -0.90 -30.82
CA PHE A 148 -6.36 0.37 -30.18
C PHE A 148 -6.98 1.37 -31.18
N ARG A 149 -6.42 1.47 -32.39
CA ARG A 149 -6.97 2.31 -33.46
C ARG A 149 -8.35 1.84 -33.89
N GLU A 150 -8.57 0.53 -34.00
CA GLU A 150 -9.88 -0.03 -34.34
C GLU A 150 -10.91 0.27 -33.24
N ALA A 151 -10.52 0.13 -31.96
CA ALA A 151 -11.37 0.51 -30.84
C ALA A 151 -11.71 2.01 -30.86
N LEU A 152 -10.73 2.89 -31.08
CA LEU A 152 -10.94 4.33 -31.23
C LEU A 152 -11.82 4.68 -32.42
N LYS A 153 -11.67 3.96 -33.53
CA LYS A 153 -12.51 4.17 -34.71
C LYS A 153 -13.96 3.75 -34.40
N GLY A 154 -14.14 2.64 -33.69
CA GLY A 154 -15.44 2.19 -33.20
C GLY A 154 -16.11 3.23 -32.30
N THR A 155 -15.37 3.78 -31.32
CA THR A 155 -15.94 4.83 -30.44
C THR A 155 -16.25 6.11 -31.20
N VAL A 156 -15.42 6.53 -32.16
CA VAL A 156 -15.73 7.68 -33.03
C VAL A 156 -16.99 7.43 -33.87
N GLU A 157 -17.16 6.22 -34.42
CA GLU A 157 -18.38 5.84 -35.15
C GLU A 157 -19.62 5.84 -34.23
N GLU A 158 -19.50 5.39 -32.97
CA GLU A 158 -20.55 5.49 -31.96
C GLU A 158 -20.90 6.94 -31.61
N PHE A 159 -19.93 7.85 -31.59
CA PHE A 159 -20.14 9.26 -31.25
C PHE A 159 -20.61 10.13 -32.43
N GLN A 160 -20.44 9.66 -33.67
CA GLN A 160 -20.80 10.37 -34.89
C GLN A 160 -22.28 10.85 -34.94
N PRO A 161 -23.29 10.09 -34.46
CA PRO A 161 -24.66 10.58 -34.41
C PRO A 161 -24.85 11.78 -33.49
N TYR A 162 -24.15 11.82 -32.35
CA TYR A 162 -24.25 12.95 -31.41
C TYR A 162 -23.58 14.21 -31.97
N GLU A 163 -22.48 14.05 -32.70
CA GLU A 163 -21.85 15.16 -33.44
C GLU A 163 -22.82 15.76 -34.47
N LYS A 164 -23.52 14.92 -35.24
CA LYS A 164 -24.55 15.40 -36.18
C LYS A 164 -25.67 16.17 -35.48
N VAL A 165 -26.14 15.68 -34.34
CA VAL A 165 -27.15 16.38 -33.54
C VAL A 165 -26.63 17.74 -33.05
N LEU A 166 -25.39 17.81 -32.57
CA LEU A 166 -24.78 19.07 -32.15
C LEU A 166 -24.64 20.06 -33.31
N GLU A 167 -24.25 19.59 -34.49
CA GLU A 167 -24.24 20.42 -35.71
C GLU A 167 -25.64 20.91 -36.09
N GLU A 168 -26.67 20.08 -35.97
CA GLU A 168 -28.06 20.47 -36.22
C GLU A 168 -28.54 21.51 -35.21
N VAL A 169 -28.23 21.34 -33.91
CA VAL A 169 -28.58 22.30 -32.86
C VAL A 169 -27.90 23.65 -33.08
N VAL A 170 -26.62 23.67 -33.48
CA VAL A 170 -25.90 24.89 -33.83
C VAL A 170 -26.50 25.56 -35.07
N LYS A 171 -26.98 24.79 -36.05
CA LYS A 171 -27.66 25.33 -37.24
C LYS A 171 -29.05 25.91 -36.94
N VAL A 172 -29.78 25.33 -35.99
CA VAL A 172 -31.14 25.76 -35.62
C VAL A 172 -31.12 26.93 -34.64
N SER A 173 -30.11 27.03 -33.79
CA SER A 173 -30.04 28.06 -32.75
C SER A 173 -28.88 29.03 -32.99
N ASP A 174 -29.23 30.31 -33.18
CA ASP A 174 -28.25 31.42 -33.26
C ASP A 174 -27.50 31.68 -31.93
N ILE A 175 -27.80 30.91 -30.89
CA ILE A 175 -27.26 31.06 -29.53
C ILE A 175 -25.84 30.48 -29.43
N PHE A 176 -25.52 29.49 -30.27
CA PHE A 176 -24.23 28.81 -30.27
C PHE A 176 -23.46 29.13 -31.56
N SER A 177 -22.21 29.53 -31.41
CA SER A 177 -21.35 29.86 -32.54
C SER A 177 -20.63 28.65 -33.14
N SER A 178 -20.45 27.59 -32.35
CA SER A 178 -19.74 26.36 -32.70
C SER A 178 -20.22 25.20 -31.83
N PRO A 179 -20.17 23.94 -32.30
CA PRO A 179 -20.43 22.78 -31.45
C PRO A 179 -19.59 22.76 -30.16
N LYS A 180 -18.36 23.30 -30.21
CA LYS A 180 -17.51 23.46 -29.01
C LYS A 180 -18.08 24.45 -27.99
N ASP A 181 -18.59 25.59 -28.46
CA ASP A 181 -19.25 26.60 -27.59
C ASP A 181 -20.51 26.02 -26.93
N CYS A 182 -21.23 25.14 -27.62
CA CYS A 182 -22.33 24.38 -27.01
C CYS A 182 -21.85 23.42 -25.92
N MET A 183 -20.77 22.66 -26.16
CA MET A 183 -20.19 21.75 -25.15
C MET A 183 -19.66 22.52 -23.94
N ASP A 184 -18.86 23.57 -24.16
CA ASP A 184 -18.25 24.35 -23.08
C ASP A 184 -19.30 25.00 -22.17
N ARG A 185 -20.43 25.46 -22.73
CA ARG A 185 -21.56 25.98 -21.94
C ARG A 185 -22.30 24.88 -21.19
N CYS A 186 -22.49 23.70 -21.79
CA CYS A 186 -23.06 22.55 -21.09
C CYS A 186 -22.17 22.11 -19.93
N ASP A 187 -20.86 22.09 -20.12
CA ASP A 187 -19.89 21.78 -19.07
C ASP A 187 -19.92 22.82 -17.95
N ALA A 188 -19.96 24.11 -18.30
CA ALA A 188 -20.10 25.18 -17.32
C ALA A 188 -21.43 25.10 -16.54
N LEU A 189 -22.54 24.75 -17.22
CA LEU A 189 -23.84 24.54 -16.58
C LEU A 189 -23.83 23.31 -15.66
N MET A 190 -23.17 22.23 -16.07
CA MET A 190 -23.05 21.03 -15.26
C MET A 190 -22.21 21.28 -14.01
N LEU A 191 -21.09 22.01 -14.14
CA LEU A 191 -20.27 22.43 -13.00
C LEU A 191 -21.06 23.36 -12.06
N ALA A 192 -21.77 24.35 -12.60
CA ALA A 192 -22.63 25.22 -11.81
C ALA A 192 -23.73 24.44 -11.09
N GLN A 193 -24.30 23.42 -11.73
CA GLN A 193 -25.31 22.55 -11.11
C GLN A 193 -24.74 21.76 -9.92
N ILE A 194 -23.51 21.25 -10.04
CA ILE A 194 -22.83 20.57 -8.94
C ILE A 194 -22.59 21.55 -7.79
N GLU A 195 -22.05 22.74 -8.06
CA GLU A 195 -21.81 23.76 -7.04
C GLU A 195 -23.10 24.21 -6.34
N ILE A 196 -24.18 24.42 -7.10
CA ILE A 196 -25.50 24.77 -6.55
C ILE A 196 -26.01 23.65 -5.66
N SER A 197 -25.91 22.39 -6.09
CA SER A 197 -26.36 21.24 -5.28
C SER A 197 -25.56 21.11 -3.98
N GLU A 198 -24.24 21.33 -4.03
CA GLU A 198 -23.42 21.34 -2.82
C GLU A 198 -23.82 22.47 -1.86
N LEU A 199 -24.09 23.67 -2.38
CA LEU A 199 -24.52 24.80 -1.59
C LEU A 199 -25.91 24.58 -0.99
N GLU A 200 -26.83 24.01 -1.76
CA GLU A 200 -28.17 23.64 -1.30
C GLU A 200 -28.09 22.61 -0.16
N ASN A 201 -27.27 21.57 -0.32
CA ASN A 201 -27.05 20.57 0.72
C ASN A 201 -26.49 21.18 2.01
N LYS A 202 -25.52 22.11 1.90
CA LYS A 202 -25.01 22.86 3.06
C LYS A 202 -26.10 23.68 3.73
N LYS A 203 -26.94 24.37 2.94
CA LYS A 203 -28.05 25.17 3.48
C LYS A 203 -29.12 24.32 4.15
N LEU A 204 -29.41 23.14 3.61
CA LEU A 204 -30.33 22.19 4.25
C LEU A 204 -29.77 21.66 5.58
N GLN A 205 -28.46 21.39 5.66
CA GLN A 205 -27.81 21.02 6.92
C GLN A 205 -27.90 22.16 7.95
N GLU A 206 -27.59 23.39 7.57
CA GLU A 206 -27.74 24.56 8.45
C GLU A 206 -29.19 24.73 8.95
N ILE A 207 -30.20 24.53 8.08
CA ILE A 207 -31.61 24.59 8.46
C ILE A 207 -31.97 23.48 9.45
N GLU A 208 -31.49 22.27 9.24
CA GLU A 208 -31.76 21.15 10.13
C GLU A 208 -31.07 21.34 11.49
N GLU A 209 -29.84 21.87 11.53
CA GLU A 209 -29.17 22.25 12.77
C GLU A 209 -29.94 23.33 13.54
N MET A 210 -30.40 24.38 12.84
CA MET A 210 -31.26 25.42 13.44
C MET A 210 -32.57 24.83 13.96
N ARG A 211 -33.19 23.89 13.22
CA ARG A 211 -34.41 23.21 13.64
C ARG A 211 -34.17 22.39 14.90
N GLN A 212 -33.09 21.63 14.97
CA GLN A 212 -32.70 20.87 16.16
C GLN A 212 -32.45 21.79 17.36
N HIS A 213 -31.76 22.90 17.14
CA HIS A 213 -31.52 23.91 18.18
C HIS A 213 -32.84 24.53 18.69
N MET A 214 -33.75 24.90 17.77
CA MET A 214 -35.08 25.40 18.13
C MET A 214 -35.85 24.37 18.96
N VAL A 215 -35.87 23.10 18.56
CA VAL A 215 -36.53 22.02 19.32
C VAL A 215 -35.93 21.90 20.72
N LYS A 216 -34.60 21.92 20.86
CA LYS A 216 -33.92 21.91 22.17
C LYS A 216 -34.37 23.07 23.06
N ILE A 217 -34.32 24.30 22.55
CA ILE A 217 -34.78 25.49 23.30
C ILE A 217 -36.25 25.37 23.68
N THR A 218 -37.12 24.92 22.77
CA THR A 218 -38.56 24.78 23.08
C THR A 218 -38.81 23.71 24.14
N ASN A 219 -38.05 22.60 24.12
CA ASN A 219 -38.13 21.56 25.14
C ASN A 219 -37.63 22.06 26.50
N GLU A 220 -36.51 22.78 26.52
CA GLU A 220 -36.00 23.42 27.74
C GLU A 220 -37.00 24.42 28.32
N ALA A 221 -37.57 25.28 27.48
CA ALA A 221 -38.63 26.22 27.88
C ALA A 221 -39.90 25.50 28.37
N ALA A 222 -40.31 24.42 27.72
CA ALA A 222 -41.44 23.61 28.18
C ALA A 222 -41.17 22.96 29.54
N LEU A 223 -39.95 22.46 29.77
CA LEU A 223 -39.54 21.91 31.05
C LEU A 223 -39.50 22.97 32.15
N THR A 224 -38.99 24.18 31.87
CA THR A 224 -39.00 25.27 32.85
C THR A 224 -40.42 25.71 33.18
N VAL A 225 -41.31 25.85 32.20
CA VAL A 225 -42.73 26.15 32.42
C VAL A 225 -43.41 25.05 33.24
N LEU A 226 -43.11 23.79 32.98
CA LEU A 226 -43.64 22.67 33.75
C LEU A 226 -43.13 22.68 35.20
N GLY A 227 -41.86 23.03 35.42
CA GLY A 227 -41.28 23.26 36.74
C GLY A 227 -42.00 24.37 37.49
N LEU A 228 -42.16 25.54 36.87
CA LEU A 228 -42.88 26.68 37.45
C LEU A 228 -44.34 26.34 37.77
N LYS A 229 -45.03 25.57 36.91
CA LYS A 229 -46.40 25.12 37.15
C LYS A 229 -46.49 24.20 38.37
N ASN A 230 -45.51 23.32 38.56
CA ASN A 230 -45.43 22.47 39.74
C ASN A 230 -45.24 23.31 41.02
N ASP A 231 -44.31 24.26 40.99
CA ASP A 231 -44.06 25.13 42.14
C ASP A 231 -45.25 26.04 42.45
N LEU A 232 -45.94 26.56 41.43
CA LEU A 232 -47.20 27.28 41.61
C LEU A 232 -48.27 26.40 42.26
N SER A 233 -48.40 25.15 41.83
CA SER A 233 -49.34 24.19 42.43
C SER A 233 -49.01 23.89 43.90
N LYS A 234 -47.72 23.79 44.26
CA LYS A 234 -47.30 23.64 45.67
C LYS A 234 -47.66 24.88 46.48
N LEU A 235 -47.42 26.07 45.93
CA LEU A 235 -47.72 27.34 46.59
C LEU A 235 -49.23 27.51 46.81
N GLU A 236 -50.06 27.20 45.81
CA GLU A 236 -51.52 27.22 45.93
C GLU A 236 -52.03 26.26 47.01
N ARG A 237 -51.46 25.05 47.11
CA ARG A 237 -51.79 24.10 48.19
C ARG A 237 -51.45 24.67 49.56
N SER A 238 -50.21 25.17 49.74
CA SER A 238 -49.77 25.78 51.00
C SER A 238 -50.61 27.00 51.38
N TYR A 239 -51.00 27.81 50.39
CA TYR A 239 -51.88 28.95 50.59
C TYR A 239 -53.28 28.52 51.04
N ASN A 240 -53.87 27.52 50.37
CA ASN A 240 -55.20 27.00 50.72
C ASN A 240 -55.22 26.35 52.11
N GLU A 241 -54.18 25.60 52.48
CA GLU A 241 -54.01 25.06 53.83
C GLU A 241 -53.95 26.18 54.88
N SER A 242 -53.10 27.19 54.64
CA SER A 242 -52.97 28.34 55.53
C SER A 242 -54.27 29.12 55.66
N ARG A 243 -55.00 29.30 54.55
CA ARG A 243 -56.32 29.94 54.53
C ARG A 243 -57.37 29.14 55.29
N ALA A 244 -57.38 27.82 55.14
CA ALA A 244 -58.28 26.94 55.89
C ALA A 244 -58.00 26.99 57.40
N LEU A 245 -56.73 27.05 57.80
CA LEU A 245 -56.34 27.26 59.20
C LEU A 245 -56.81 28.62 59.71
N CYS A 246 -56.61 29.69 58.94
CA CYS A 246 -57.10 31.03 59.28
C CYS A 246 -58.63 31.02 59.51
N PHE A 247 -59.41 30.46 58.60
CA PHE A 247 -60.86 30.35 58.77
C PHE A 247 -61.27 29.54 60.00
N ARG A 248 -60.54 28.46 60.34
CA ARG A 248 -60.79 27.70 61.58
C ARG A 248 -60.57 28.58 62.80
N TRP A 249 -59.46 29.32 62.85
CA TRP A 249 -59.17 30.22 63.96
C TRP A 249 -60.15 31.39 64.04
N GLU A 250 -60.57 31.96 62.92
CA GLU A 250 -61.62 32.98 62.88
C GLU A 250 -62.95 32.45 63.40
N LYS A 251 -63.34 31.23 63.01
CA LYS A 251 -64.56 30.59 63.53
C LYS A 251 -64.49 30.36 65.04
N ILE A 252 -63.36 29.85 65.53
CA ILE A 252 -63.13 29.66 66.97
C ILE A 252 -63.23 31.01 67.67
N LEU A 253 -62.53 32.03 67.18
CA LEU A 253 -62.53 33.38 67.76
C LEU A 253 -63.94 33.98 67.78
N ALA A 254 -64.70 33.87 66.70
CA ALA A 254 -66.08 34.33 66.61
C ALA A 254 -66.97 33.60 67.64
N SER A 255 -66.88 32.27 67.72
CA SER A 255 -67.64 31.49 68.71
C SER A 255 -67.27 31.86 70.14
N THR A 256 -65.98 32.08 70.43
CA THR A 256 -65.53 32.53 71.75
C THR A 256 -66.05 33.93 72.05
N LYS A 257 -66.03 34.84 71.07
CA LYS A 257 -66.58 36.19 71.21
C LYS A 257 -68.08 36.15 71.50
N ASP A 258 -68.84 35.31 70.80
CA ASP A 258 -70.28 35.14 71.02
C ASP A 258 -70.58 34.57 72.40
N VAL A 259 -69.82 33.56 72.85
CA VAL A 259 -69.94 33.00 74.20
C VAL A 259 -69.60 34.04 75.27
N ILE A 260 -68.54 34.83 75.07
CA ILE A 260 -68.18 35.94 75.99
C ILE A 260 -69.30 36.98 76.03
N ALA A 261 -69.85 37.37 74.86
CA ALA A 261 -70.93 38.34 74.79
C ALA A 261 -72.22 37.83 75.45
N ALA A 262 -72.58 36.56 75.24
CA ALA A 262 -73.72 35.91 75.89
C ALA A 262 -73.55 35.86 77.41
N ASN A 263 -72.40 35.37 77.90
CA ASN A 263 -72.09 35.32 79.33
C ASN A 263 -72.09 36.72 79.97
N PHE A 264 -71.55 37.73 79.26
CA PHE A 264 -71.57 39.12 79.73
C PHE A 264 -73.01 39.63 79.82
N LEU A 265 -73.85 39.35 78.82
CA LEU A 265 -75.24 39.78 78.78
C LEU A 265 -76.06 39.09 79.87
N ASP A 266 -75.86 37.79 80.11
CA ASP A 266 -76.51 37.05 81.20
C ASP A 266 -76.06 37.56 82.57
N LYS A 267 -74.77 37.90 82.74
CA LYS A 267 -74.26 38.58 83.93
C LYS A 267 -74.94 39.95 84.13
N GLN A 268 -75.12 40.73 83.08
CA GLN A 268 -75.80 42.03 83.17
C GLN A 268 -77.29 41.86 83.49
N ARG A 269 -77.96 40.85 82.90
CA ARG A 269 -79.36 40.52 83.19
C ARG A 269 -79.54 40.08 84.63
N SER A 270 -78.67 39.20 85.14
CA SER A 270 -78.74 38.74 86.53
C SER A 270 -78.49 39.89 87.52
N LEU A 271 -77.47 40.73 87.27
CA LEU A 271 -77.25 41.96 88.04
C LEU A 271 -78.46 42.90 87.99
N GLY A 272 -79.04 43.10 86.81
CA GLY A 272 -80.24 43.92 86.64
C GLY A 272 -81.45 43.35 87.38
N ALA A 273 -81.65 42.03 87.37
CA ALA A 273 -82.73 41.36 88.08
C ALA A 273 -82.57 41.46 89.60
N VAL A 274 -81.36 41.26 90.13
CA VAL A 274 -81.05 41.45 91.55
C VAL A 274 -81.33 42.89 91.97
N ASN A 275 -80.86 43.87 91.18
CA ASN A 275 -81.10 45.27 91.48
C ASN A 275 -82.60 45.65 91.39
N ALA A 276 -83.34 45.06 90.43
CA ALA A 276 -84.78 45.25 90.31
C ALA A 276 -85.55 44.66 91.50
N LEU A 277 -85.21 43.44 91.92
CA LEU A 277 -85.79 42.79 93.11
C LEU A 277 -85.51 43.60 94.37
N TYR A 278 -84.26 44.04 94.57
CA TYR A 278 -83.88 44.94 95.65
C TYR A 278 -84.73 46.22 95.64
N GLY A 279 -84.87 46.86 94.47
CA GLY A 279 -85.69 48.07 94.31
C GLY A 279 -87.17 47.84 94.63
N ILE A 280 -87.75 46.70 94.25
CA ILE A 280 -89.15 46.35 94.57
C ILE A 280 -89.32 46.17 96.08
N LEU A 281 -88.41 45.45 96.74
CA LEU A 281 -88.46 45.23 98.19
C LEU A 281 -88.25 46.52 98.99
N CYS A 282 -87.33 47.38 98.57
CA CYS A 282 -87.14 48.70 99.18
C CYS A 282 -88.39 49.58 99.05
N ARG A 283 -89.04 49.60 97.87
CA ARG A 283 -90.31 50.32 97.66
C ARG A 283 -91.42 49.80 98.57
N ARG A 284 -91.51 48.47 98.76
CA ARG A 284 -92.52 47.88 99.65
C ARG A 284 -92.31 48.30 101.11
N ARG A 285 -91.06 48.38 101.56
CA ARG A 285 -90.71 48.78 102.94
C ARG A 285 -90.69 50.30 103.15
N GLY A 286 -90.85 51.08 102.08
CA GLY A 286 -90.81 52.55 102.13
C GLY A 286 -89.42 53.14 102.37
N ILE A 287 -88.36 52.36 102.14
CA ILE A 287 -86.95 52.77 102.35
C ILE A 287 -86.37 53.26 101.01
N SER A 288 -85.59 54.35 101.04
CA SER A 288 -84.84 54.82 99.87
C SER A 288 -83.77 53.82 99.46
N THR A 289 -83.54 53.66 98.15
CA THR A 289 -82.52 52.77 97.60
C THR A 289 -81.11 53.33 97.81
N ASP A 290 -80.49 53.04 98.96
CA ASP A 290 -79.16 53.57 99.30
C ASP A 290 -77.98 52.70 98.79
N ILE A 291 -78.23 51.44 98.40
CA ILE A 291 -77.16 50.53 97.95
C ILE A 291 -76.93 50.65 96.43
N ARG A 292 -75.68 50.92 96.03
CA ARG A 292 -75.30 51.01 94.60
C ARG A 292 -75.42 49.66 93.89
N PRO A 293 -75.79 49.65 92.59
CA PRO A 293 -75.95 48.42 91.78
C PRO A 293 -74.68 47.54 91.65
N GLN A 294 -73.51 48.05 92.04
CA GLN A 294 -72.23 47.35 91.91
C GLN A 294 -71.91 46.46 93.13
N HIS A 295 -72.58 46.66 94.26
CA HIS A 295 -72.40 45.84 95.47
C HIS A 295 -73.47 44.75 95.54
N MET A 296 -73.33 43.74 94.67
CA MET A 296 -74.30 42.63 94.53
C MET A 296 -74.50 41.88 95.85
N GLU A 297 -73.43 41.60 96.59
CA GLU A 297 -73.48 40.82 97.84
C GLU A 297 -74.38 41.49 98.88
N ALA A 298 -74.21 42.80 99.08
CA ALA A 298 -75.05 43.57 100.02
C ALA A 298 -76.52 43.67 99.57
N GLN A 299 -76.80 43.73 98.25
CA GLN A 299 -78.16 43.70 97.74
C GLN A 299 -78.82 42.33 97.95
N LEU A 300 -78.08 41.24 97.74
CA LEU A 300 -78.56 39.87 97.94
C LEU A 300 -78.79 39.56 99.43
N ASP A 301 -77.90 40.01 100.32
CA ASP A 301 -78.08 39.85 101.77
C ASP A 301 -79.35 40.57 102.26
N PHE A 302 -79.61 41.78 101.77
CA PHE A 302 -80.86 42.49 102.07
C PHE A 302 -82.09 41.76 101.53
N ILE A 303 -82.04 41.30 100.27
CA ILE A 303 -83.13 40.51 99.66
C ILE A 303 -83.39 39.25 100.48
N LYS A 304 -82.34 38.53 100.92
CA LYS A 304 -82.45 37.30 101.69
C LYS A 304 -83.14 37.54 103.03
N ILE A 305 -82.70 38.52 103.81
CA ILE A 305 -83.30 38.87 105.10
C ILE A 305 -84.78 39.23 104.94
N GLU A 306 -85.12 40.01 103.90
CA GLU A 306 -86.51 40.43 103.67
C GLU A 306 -87.40 39.27 103.19
N LEU A 307 -86.87 38.34 102.41
CA LEU A 307 -87.58 37.13 102.00
C LEU A 307 -87.81 36.18 103.18
N GLU A 308 -86.81 36.02 104.06
CA GLU A 308 -86.95 35.23 105.29
C GLU A 308 -88.04 35.84 106.20
N LEU A 309 -88.04 37.17 106.39
CA LEU A 309 -89.08 37.86 107.15
C LEU A 309 -90.47 37.73 106.52
N LEU A 310 -90.57 37.74 105.19
CA LEU A 310 -91.85 37.47 104.50
C LEU A 310 -92.33 36.05 104.67
N GLN A 311 -91.41 35.08 104.63
CA GLN A 311 -91.75 33.68 104.83
C GLN A 311 -92.23 33.45 106.26
N GLU A 312 -91.59 34.09 107.25
CA GLU A 312 -92.05 34.07 108.64
C GLU A 312 -93.46 34.68 108.76
N LEU A 313 -93.71 35.86 108.18
CA LEU A 313 -95.04 36.48 108.19
C LEU A 313 -96.11 35.64 107.47
N LEU A 314 -95.76 34.99 106.36
CA LEU A 314 -96.66 34.06 105.65
C LEU A 314 -96.98 32.85 106.53
N ARG A 315 -95.97 32.29 107.20
CA ARG A 315 -96.16 31.17 108.12
C ARG A 315 -97.04 31.55 109.30
N GLU A 316 -96.85 32.74 109.87
CA GLU A 316 -97.73 33.28 110.91
C GLU A 316 -99.16 33.51 110.39
N PHE A 317 -99.34 34.00 109.15
CA PHE A 317 -100.66 34.16 108.53
C PHE A 317 -101.35 32.81 108.24
N GLU A 318 -100.59 31.81 107.82
CA GLU A 318 -101.07 30.44 107.61
C GLU A 318 -101.46 29.80 108.95
N GLU A 319 -100.65 29.97 110.00
CA GLU A 319 -100.94 29.54 111.37
C GLU A 319 -102.18 30.28 111.95
N GLU A 320 -102.37 31.58 111.68
CA GLU A 320 -103.57 32.34 112.05
C GLU A 320 -104.83 31.89 111.28
N ASN A 321 -104.70 31.59 109.98
CA ASN A 321 -105.81 31.09 109.17
C ASN A 321 -106.22 29.67 109.57
N GLU A 322 -105.25 28.82 109.94
CA GLU A 322 -105.53 27.51 110.53
C GLU A 322 -106.14 27.60 111.94
N ALA A 323 -105.83 28.65 112.71
CA ALA A 323 -106.46 28.92 114.00
C ALA A 323 -107.89 29.48 113.87
N LYS A 324 -108.14 30.35 112.88
CA LYS A 324 -109.49 30.83 112.53
C LYS A 324 -110.36 29.71 111.95
N GLY A 325 -109.80 28.79 111.17
CA GLY A 325 -110.47 27.58 110.70
C GLY A 325 -110.87 26.59 111.81
N ARG A 326 -110.15 26.56 112.94
CA ARG A 326 -110.49 25.73 114.12
C ARG A 326 -111.55 26.35 115.03
N LEU A 327 -111.71 27.67 115.03
CA LEU A 327 -112.73 28.38 115.83
C LEU A 327 -114.14 28.36 115.20
N GLU A 328 -114.27 28.14 113.89
CA GLU A 328 -115.58 28.00 113.24
C GLU A 328 -116.20 26.60 113.40
N ILE A 329 -115.42 25.57 113.77
CA ILE A 329 -115.92 24.20 114.00
C ILE A 329 -116.48 24.03 115.44
N SER A 330 -116.14 24.91 116.38
CA SER A 330 -116.59 24.83 117.79
C SER A 330 -117.91 25.58 118.09
N LYS A 331 -118.54 26.26 117.12
CA LYS A 331 -119.83 26.96 117.29
C LYS A 331 -121.02 26.29 116.59
N GLY A 332 -120.87 25.03 116.20
CA GLY A 332 -121.91 24.25 115.56
C GLY A 332 -121.95 22.81 116.05
N HIS A 333 -122.18 22.60 117.36
CA HIS A 333 -122.99 21.53 117.96
C HIS A 333 -123.28 21.86 119.43
#